data_AF-Q8KHX3-F1
#
_entry.id   AF-Q8KHX3-F1
#
_cell.length_a   1.000
_cell.length_b   1.000
_cell.length_c   1.000
_cell.angle_alpha   90.00
_cell.angle_beta   90.00
_cell.angle_gamma   90.00
#
_symmetry.space_group_name_H-M   'P 1'
#
loop_
_entity.id
_entity.type
_entity.pdbx_description
1 polymer ?
#
loop_
_entity_poly.entity_id
_entity_poly.type
_entity_poly.pdbx_seq_one_letter_code
_entity_poly.pdbx_strand_id
1 'polypeptide(L)'
;ILTRMRTLAVQASNETNSKDERAKIAGEMEQLRSEVDRIADSTKFNGENLLSSDKKIALQVGAEAVSNNVIEVSLINTKGVLTTRNVNSANIDAMSVSGSIGTEAASKMIVNLDSSL
;
A
#
# COMPACT_ATOMS: atom_id res chain seq x y z
N ILE A 1 -4.61 2.26 -6.69
CA ILE A 1 -4.42 0.86 -6.21
C ILE A 1 -4.97 0.67 -4.81
N LEU A 2 -4.52 1.43 -3.81
CA LEU A 2 -4.98 1.29 -2.42
C LEU A 2 -6.51 1.37 -2.26
N THR A 3 -7.18 2.28 -2.98
CA THR A 3 -8.65 2.35 -3.00
C THR A 3 -9.32 1.07 -3.50
N ARG A 4 -8.73 0.40 -4.50
CA ARG A 4 -9.25 -0.88 -5.01
C ARG A 4 -9.03 -1.99 -3.98
N MET A 5 -7.86 -2.05 -3.34
CA MET A 5 -7.60 -2.98 -2.24
C MET A 5 -8.62 -2.79 -1.10
N ARG A 6 -8.96 -1.54 -0.79
CA ARG A 6 -10.02 -1.22 0.19
C ARG A 6 -11.38 -1.76 -0.25
N THR A 7 -11.76 -1.54 -1.51
CA THR A 7 -13.01 -2.10 -2.05
C THR A 7 -13.05 -3.62 -1.94
N LEU A 8 -11.94 -4.30 -2.23
CA LEU A 8 -11.81 -5.75 -2.09
C LEU A 8 -11.92 -6.20 -0.64
N ALA A 9 -11.29 -5.49 0.31
CA ALA A 9 -11.41 -5.78 1.73
C ALA A 9 -12.86 -5.61 2.23
N VAL A 10 -13.57 -4.58 1.78
CA VAL A 10 -15.01 -4.39 2.05
C VAL A 10 -15.85 -5.50 1.43
N GLN A 11 -15.50 -5.98 0.22
CA GLN A 11 -16.18 -7.13 -0.36
C GLN A 11 -15.94 -8.39 0.49
N ALA A 12 -14.71 -8.65 0.91
CA ALA A 12 -14.35 -9.79 1.75
C ALA A 12 -14.90 -9.72 3.18
N SER A 13 -15.30 -8.54 3.67
CA SER A 13 -15.96 -8.42 4.98
C SER A 13 -17.43 -8.86 4.95
N ASN A 14 -17.98 -9.24 3.79
CA ASN A 14 -19.30 -9.85 3.72
C ASN A 14 -19.23 -11.34 4.11
N GLU A 15 -19.90 -11.70 5.19
CA GLU A 15 -19.87 -13.06 5.76
C GLU A 15 -20.47 -14.13 4.82
N THR A 16 -21.40 -13.75 3.93
CA THR A 16 -22.06 -14.69 3.02
C THR A 16 -21.22 -15.12 1.82
N ASN A 17 -20.05 -14.51 1.60
CA ASN A 17 -19.14 -14.93 0.54
C ASN A 17 -18.63 -16.35 0.78
N SER A 18 -18.68 -17.15 -0.27
CA SER A 18 -18.10 -18.49 -0.30
C SER A 18 -16.57 -18.44 -0.19
N LYS A 19 -15.97 -19.59 0.16
CA LYS A 19 -14.52 -19.74 0.24
C LYS A 19 -13.83 -19.42 -1.10
N ASP A 20 -14.42 -19.84 -2.21
CA ASP A 20 -13.85 -19.63 -3.55
C ASP A 20 -13.88 -18.16 -3.96
N GLU A 21 -14.94 -17.42 -3.60
CA GLU A 21 -15.02 -15.97 -3.83
C GLU A 21 -13.97 -15.23 -3.00
N ARG A 22 -13.81 -15.60 -1.72
CA ARG A 22 -12.79 -15.00 -0.86
C ARG A 22 -11.37 -15.29 -1.35
N ALA A 23 -11.11 -16.50 -1.86
CA ALA A 23 -9.83 -16.84 -2.46
C ALA A 23 -9.53 -16.01 -3.72
N LYS A 24 -10.54 -15.74 -4.57
CA LYS A 24 -10.38 -14.83 -5.72
C LYS A 24 -10.08 -13.39 -5.28
N ILE A 25 -10.77 -12.91 -4.25
CA ILE A 25 -10.52 -11.58 -3.67
C ILE A 25 -9.08 -11.49 -3.14
N ALA A 26 -8.62 -12.52 -2.40
CA ALA A 26 -7.25 -12.58 -1.89
C ALA A 26 -6.21 -12.64 -3.02
N GLY A 27 -6.50 -13.37 -4.10
CA GLY A 27 -5.65 -13.38 -5.30
C GLY A 27 -5.53 -12.01 -5.95
N GLU A 28 -6.63 -11.28 -6.11
CA GLU A 28 -6.60 -9.90 -6.64
C GLU A 28 -5.85 -8.95 -5.69
N MET A 29 -6.03 -9.09 -4.38
CA MET A 29 -5.28 -8.33 -3.36
C MET A 29 -3.76 -8.54 -3.47
N GLU A 30 -3.30 -9.77 -3.68
CA GLU A 30 -1.88 -10.08 -3.84
C GLU A 30 -1.31 -9.50 -5.15
N GLN A 31 -2.09 -9.53 -6.24
CA GLN A 31 -1.70 -8.86 -7.49
C GLN A 31 -1.56 -7.35 -7.31
N LEU A 32 -2.51 -6.72 -6.61
CA LEU A 32 -2.43 -5.29 -6.31
C LEU A 32 -1.25 -4.95 -5.39
N ARG A 33 -0.93 -5.81 -4.42
CA ARG A 33 0.26 -5.69 -3.56
C ARG A 33 1.53 -5.71 -4.40
N SER A 34 1.65 -6.70 -5.30
CA SER A 34 2.79 -6.80 -6.22
C SER A 34 2.91 -5.58 -7.15
N GLU A 35 1.78 -4.99 -7.57
CA GLU A 35 1.80 -3.80 -8.41
C GLU A 35 2.27 -2.56 -7.64
N VAL A 36 1.95 -2.44 -6.34
CA VAL A 36 2.53 -1.38 -5.48
C VAL A 36 4.05 -1.54 -5.38
N ASP A 37 4.54 -2.75 -5.14
CA ASP A 37 5.98 -3.04 -5.10
C ASP A 37 6.67 -2.67 -6.43
N ARG A 38 6.05 -3.04 -7.56
CA ARG A 38 6.56 -2.71 -8.90
C ARG A 38 6.64 -1.20 -9.12
N ILE A 39 5.61 -0.44 -8.72
CA ILE A 39 5.63 1.02 -8.84
C ILE A 39 6.75 1.62 -7.99
N ALA A 40 6.92 1.14 -6.75
CA ALA A 40 7.98 1.60 -5.88
C ALA A 40 9.37 1.32 -6.46
N ASP A 41 9.57 0.17 -7.10
CA ASP A 41 10.86 -0.24 -7.66
C ASP A 41 11.18 0.37 -9.04
N SER A 42 10.14 0.70 -9.83
CA SER A 42 10.31 1.22 -11.20
C SER A 42 10.25 2.74 -11.31
N THR A 43 9.74 3.46 -10.31
CA THR A 43 9.65 4.92 -10.35
C THR A 43 11.02 5.55 -10.14
N LYS A 44 11.63 6.01 -11.23
CA LYS A 44 12.97 6.60 -11.24
C LYS A 44 12.98 7.96 -11.91
N PHE A 45 13.84 8.83 -11.42
CA PHE A 45 14.18 10.09 -12.10
C PHE A 45 15.70 10.21 -12.17
N ASN A 46 16.21 10.45 -13.38
CA ASN A 46 17.65 10.51 -13.64
C ASN A 46 18.44 9.29 -13.11
N GLY A 47 17.87 8.09 -13.24
CA GLY A 47 18.46 6.84 -12.74
C GLY A 47 18.25 6.57 -11.25
N GLU A 48 17.83 7.56 -10.47
CA GLU A 48 17.62 7.45 -9.03
C GLU A 48 16.20 6.96 -8.71
N ASN A 49 16.07 5.98 -7.82
CA ASN A 49 14.76 5.55 -7.34
C ASN A 49 14.17 6.57 -6.36
N LEU A 50 12.93 6.97 -6.62
CA LEU A 50 12.23 7.97 -5.82
C LEU A 50 11.39 7.39 -4.69
N LEU A 51 10.94 6.15 -4.79
CA LEU A 51 9.88 5.60 -3.92
C LEU A 51 10.27 4.33 -3.15
N SER A 52 11.48 3.80 -3.35
CA SER A 52 11.96 2.59 -2.66
C SER A 52 12.38 2.80 -1.21
N SER A 53 12.57 4.05 -0.77
CA SER A 53 13.02 4.41 0.58
C SER A 53 12.61 5.84 0.91
N ASP A 54 12.54 6.16 2.21
CA ASP A 54 12.33 7.54 2.63
C ASP A 54 13.54 8.39 2.22
N LYS A 55 13.29 9.49 1.54
CA LYS A 55 14.35 10.35 1.01
C LYS A 55 13.92 11.80 1.05
N LYS A 56 14.87 12.68 1.38
CA LYS A 56 14.71 14.12 1.22
C LYS A 56 15.55 14.58 0.04
N ILE A 57 14.94 15.34 -0.86
CA ILE A 57 15.63 15.98 -1.98
C ILE A 57 15.54 17.48 -1.77
N ALA A 58 16.69 18.13 -1.67
CA ALA A 58 16.80 19.58 -1.63
C ALA A 58 17.05 20.10 -3.05
N LEU A 59 16.14 20.91 -3.58
CA LEU A 59 16.26 21.54 -4.88
C LEU A 59 16.62 23.02 -4.68
N GLN A 60 17.84 23.40 -5.04
CA GLN A 60 18.26 24.80 -5.03
C GLN A 60 17.56 25.54 -6.18
N VAL A 61 16.80 26.60 -5.85
CA VAL A 61 16.03 27.39 -6.81
C VAL A 61 16.40 28.88 -6.83
N GLY A 62 17.24 29.35 -5.89
CA GLY A 62 17.78 30.71 -5.89
C GLY A 62 19.30 30.76 -6.10
N ALA A 63 19.81 31.95 -6.43
CA ALA A 63 21.24 32.15 -6.71
C ALA A 63 22.12 32.06 -5.44
N GLU A 64 21.56 32.44 -4.29
CA GLU A 64 22.28 32.48 -3.01
C GLU A 64 22.05 31.20 -2.20
N ALA A 65 23.07 30.71 -1.50
CA ALA A 65 23.02 29.52 -0.65
C ALA A 65 22.36 29.79 0.73
N VAL A 66 21.15 30.33 0.72
CA VAL A 66 20.34 30.64 1.91
C VAL A 66 19.06 29.79 1.94
N SER A 67 18.53 29.54 3.14
CA SER A 67 17.47 28.53 3.38
C SER A 67 16.15 28.78 2.66
N ASN A 68 15.81 30.03 2.33
CA ASN A 68 14.62 30.39 1.56
C ASN A 68 14.76 30.15 0.04
N ASN A 69 15.94 29.75 -0.44
CA ASN A 69 16.22 29.45 -1.84
C ASN A 69 16.23 27.95 -2.15
N VAL A 70 15.74 27.11 -1.22
CA VAL A 70 15.68 25.65 -1.37
C VAL A 70 14.25 25.17 -1.26
N ILE A 71 13.83 24.32 -2.20
CA ILE A 71 12.60 23.52 -2.08
C ILE A 71 12.99 22.16 -1.54
N GLU A 72 12.51 21.82 -0.34
CA GLU A 72 12.63 20.47 0.22
C GLU A 72 11.46 19.59 -0.23
N VAL A 73 11.78 18.50 -0.91
CA VAL A 73 10.82 17.46 -1.29
C VAL A 73 11.07 16.24 -0.40
N SER A 74 10.08 15.88 0.40
CA SER A 74 10.10 14.63 1.18
C SER A 74 9.37 13.53 0.41
N LEU A 75 10.11 12.48 0.08
CA LEU A 75 9.61 11.29 -0.57
C LEU A 75 9.35 10.21 0.49
N ILE A 76 8.22 9.54 0.35
CA ILE A 76 7.76 8.48 1.25
C ILE A 76 8.11 7.13 0.65
N ASN A 77 8.59 6.22 1.49
CA ASN A 77 8.81 4.82 1.14
C ASN A 77 7.47 4.11 0.82
N THR A 78 7.08 4.08 -0.45
CA THR A 78 5.85 3.40 -0.86
C THR A 78 6.01 1.88 -0.86
N LYS A 79 7.23 1.36 -1.01
CA LYS A 79 7.53 -0.08 -0.90
C LYS A 79 7.21 -0.60 0.52
N GLY A 80 7.61 0.15 1.53
CA GLY A 80 7.38 -0.18 2.93
C GLY A 80 5.96 0.09 3.41
N VAL A 81 5.15 0.86 2.67
CA VAL A 81 3.85 1.33 3.16
C VAL A 81 2.88 0.18 3.45
N LEU A 82 2.87 -0.85 2.60
CA LEU A 82 1.99 -2.02 2.79
C LEU A 82 2.46 -2.88 3.96
N THR A 83 3.77 -3.04 4.15
CA THR A 83 4.32 -3.74 5.31
C THR A 83 3.99 -3.02 6.61
N THR A 84 4.20 -1.69 6.67
CA THR A 84 3.85 -0.86 7.84
C THR A 84 2.37 -0.91 8.14
N ARG A 85 1.52 -0.93 7.11
CA ARG A 85 0.06 -1.09 7.24
C ARG A 85 -0.36 -2.54 7.50
N ASN A 86 0.54 -3.49 7.68
CA ASN A 86 0.20 -4.92 7.84
C ASN A 86 -0.64 -5.49 6.68
N VAL A 87 -0.46 -4.99 5.46
CA VAL A 87 -1.04 -5.54 4.23
C VAL A 87 -0.02 -6.52 3.64
N ASN A 88 0.13 -7.66 4.31
CA ASN A 88 1.05 -8.73 3.95
C ASN A 88 0.29 -10.01 3.56
N SER A 89 0.99 -10.96 2.93
CA SER A 89 0.37 -12.19 2.43
C SER A 89 -0.32 -13.01 3.52
N ALA A 90 0.22 -13.06 4.75
CA ALA A 90 -0.44 -13.77 5.86
C ALA A 90 -1.81 -13.17 6.21
N ASN A 91 -1.93 -11.84 6.21
CA ASN A 91 -3.19 -11.15 6.48
C ASN A 91 -4.16 -11.24 5.29
N ILE A 92 -3.65 -11.29 4.05
CA ILE A 92 -4.44 -11.56 2.85
C ILE A 92 -4.99 -12.99 2.87
N ASP A 93 -4.17 -13.97 3.23
CA ASP A 93 -4.57 -15.37 3.37
C ASP A 93 -5.64 -15.55 4.45
N ALA A 94 -5.53 -14.83 5.56
CA ALA A 94 -6.53 -14.84 6.63
C ALA A 94 -7.92 -14.38 6.14
N MET A 95 -8.01 -13.50 5.15
CA MET A 95 -9.28 -13.07 4.55
C MET A 95 -9.96 -14.16 3.70
N SER A 96 -9.20 -15.15 3.24
CA SER A 96 -9.69 -16.27 2.44
C SER A 96 -10.46 -17.32 3.25
N VAL A 97 -10.41 -17.23 4.59
CA VAL A 97 -11.09 -18.15 5.49
C VAL A 97 -12.60 -17.87 5.49
N SER A 98 -13.43 -18.91 5.57
CA SER A 98 -14.88 -18.77 5.65
C SER A 98 -15.36 -18.40 7.06
N GLY A 99 -16.53 -17.75 7.14
CA GLY A 99 -17.16 -17.40 8.41
C GLY A 99 -16.50 -16.22 9.13
N SER A 100 -16.74 -16.12 10.43
CA SER A 100 -16.37 -14.96 11.25
C SER A 100 -14.87 -14.63 11.25
N ILE A 101 -13.99 -15.63 11.12
CA ILE A 101 -12.53 -15.43 11.09
C ILE A 101 -12.10 -14.61 9.87
N GLY A 102 -12.56 -14.99 8.66
CA GLY A 102 -12.19 -14.26 7.45
C GLY A 102 -12.87 -12.90 7.34
N THR A 103 -14.09 -12.79 7.85
CA THR A 103 -14.78 -11.49 7.97
C THR A 103 -14.02 -10.54 8.90
N GLU A 104 -13.58 -11.01 10.06
CA GLU A 104 -12.77 -10.21 11.00
C GLU A 104 -11.41 -9.82 10.40
N ALA A 105 -10.74 -10.74 9.69
CA ALA A 105 -9.49 -10.45 8.99
C ALA A 105 -9.68 -9.37 7.90
N ALA A 106 -10.79 -9.44 7.15
CA ALA A 106 -11.12 -8.44 6.14
C ALA A 106 -11.43 -7.07 6.78
N SER A 107 -12.16 -7.04 7.89
CA SER A 107 -12.41 -5.81 8.66
C SER A 107 -11.11 -5.18 9.18
N LYS A 108 -10.19 -5.99 9.71
CA LYS A 108 -8.85 -5.51 10.10
C LYS A 108 -8.07 -4.96 8.91
N MET A 109 -8.18 -5.60 7.74
CA MET A 109 -7.54 -5.12 6.51
C MET A 109 -8.05 -3.74 6.08
N ILE A 110 -9.35 -3.46 6.24
CA ILE A 110 -9.92 -2.13 5.99
C ILE A 110 -9.27 -1.09 6.92
N VAL A 111 -9.22 -1.38 8.22
CA VAL A 111 -8.60 -0.48 9.22
C VAL A 111 -7.13 -0.23 8.90
N ASN A 112 -6.39 -1.28 8.56
CA ASN A 112 -4.99 -1.24 8.15
C ASN A 112 -4.77 -0.35 6.92
N LEU A 113 -5.62 -0.47 5.90
CA LEU A 113 -5.56 0.35 4.69
C LEU A 113 -5.94 1.82 4.95
N ASP A 114 -6.85 2.06 5.91
CA ASP A 114 -7.35 3.38 6.29
C ASP A 114 -6.43 4.11 7.30
N SER A 115 -5.51 3.40 7.97
CA SER A 115 -4.60 3.89 9.02
C SER A 115 -3.64 5.04 8.62
N SER A 116 -3.74 5.63 7.44
CA SER A 116 -2.99 6.83 7.04
C SER A 116 -3.62 7.55 5.85
N LEU A 117 -4.94 7.76 5.93
CA LEU A 117 -5.65 8.82 5.21
C LEU A 117 -5.81 10.04 6.10
#